data_AF-A0A842SBK7-F1
#
_entry.id   AF-A0A842SBK7-F1
#
_cell.length_a   1.000
_cell.length_b   1.000
_cell.length_c   1.000
_cell.angle_alpha   90.00
_cell.angle_beta   90.00
_cell.angle_gamma   90.00
#
_symmetry.space_group_name_H-M   'P 1'
#
loop_
_entity.id
_entity.type
_entity.pdbx_description
1 polymer ?
#
loop_
_entity_poly.entity_id
_entity_poly.type
_entity_poly.pdbx_seq_one_letter_code
_entity_poly.pdbx_strand_id
1 'polypeptide(L)'
;MNIKNIEDNFYRVESSSTKGKFYKVNIKEETCTCPDYIFRARKRGGVCKHIRAVIEKFRKKNTSNFEKIKAAIKEHGEIDTAKLLKEFDEDLIDKLIQQGEVIEYKGKLRILE
;
A
#
# COMPACT_ATOMS: atom_id res chain seq x y z
N MET A 1 13.87 -7.18 8.42
CA MET A 1 12.64 -7.14 9.25
C MET A 1 11.57 -7.90 8.50
N ASN A 2 10.97 -8.92 9.11
CA ASN A 2 9.81 -9.58 8.51
C ASN A 2 8.58 -8.69 8.66
N ILE A 3 7.92 -8.37 7.54
CA ILE A 3 6.69 -7.58 7.50
C ILE A 3 5.58 -8.45 6.91
N LYS A 4 4.56 -8.75 7.71
CA LYS A 4 3.35 -9.47 7.29
C LYS A 4 2.15 -8.54 7.39
N ASN A 5 1.31 -8.49 6.37
CA ASN A 5 0.00 -7.83 6.47
C ASN A 5 -0.92 -8.73 7.30
N ILE A 6 -1.66 -8.14 8.25
CA ILE A 6 -2.61 -8.87 9.10
C ILE A 6 -4.04 -8.60 8.60
N GLU A 7 -4.36 -7.31 8.46
CA GLU A 7 -5.68 -6.79 8.10
C GLU A 7 -5.48 -5.51 7.27
N ASP A 8 -6.59 -4.96 6.77
CA ASP A 8 -6.63 -3.71 6.04
C ASP A 8 -5.90 -2.59 6.80
N ASN A 9 -4.84 -2.02 6.20
CA ASN A 9 -3.95 -1.02 6.80
C ASN A 9 -3.10 -1.46 8.02
N PHE A 10 -3.24 -2.70 8.53
CA PHE A 10 -2.48 -3.22 9.67
C PHE A 10 -1.36 -4.19 9.27
N TYR A 11 -0.16 -3.93 9.76
CA TYR A 11 1.04 -4.68 9.47
C TYR A 11 1.73 -5.17 10.73
N ARG A 12 2.10 -6.45 10.74
CA ARG A 12 2.98 -7.05 11.73
C ARG A 12 4.41 -6.89 11.28
N VAL A 13 5.22 -6.18 12.06
CA VAL A 13 6.63 -5.98 11.79
C VAL A 13 7.46 -6.62 12.88
N GLU A 14 8.38 -7.49 12.48
CA GLU A 14 9.37 -8.07 13.39
C GLU A 14 10.44 -7.03 13.77
N SER A 15 10.79 -7.00 15.05
CA SER A 15 11.87 -6.19 15.58
C SER A 15 13.20 -6.55 14.91
N SER A 16 13.94 -5.55 14.40
CA SER A 16 15.29 -5.79 13.86
C SER A 16 16.28 -6.30 14.92
N SER A 17 16.04 -5.97 16.19
CA SER A 17 16.99 -6.19 17.28
C SER A 17 16.68 -7.45 18.10
N THR A 18 15.47 -8.00 17.98
CA THR A 18 15.04 -9.16 18.77
C THR A 18 14.15 -10.03 17.89
N LYS A 19 14.71 -11.13 17.35
CA LYS A 19 13.94 -12.09 16.56
C LYS A 19 12.77 -12.64 17.38
N GLY A 20 11.61 -12.79 16.76
CA GLY A 20 10.38 -13.26 17.42
C GLY A 20 9.56 -12.18 18.16
N LYS A 21 10.08 -10.95 18.34
CA LYS A 21 9.28 -9.84 18.86
C LYS A 21 8.62 -9.09 17.71
N PHE A 22 7.30 -8.94 17.77
CA PHE A 22 6.52 -8.29 16.71
C PHE A 22 5.80 -7.06 17.23
N TYR A 23 5.71 -6.05 16.36
CA TYR A 23 4.96 -4.83 16.60
C TYR A 23 3.85 -4.69 15.56
N LYS A 24 2.75 -4.06 15.97
CA LYS A 24 1.65 -3.70 15.07
C LYS A 24 1.91 -2.29 14.56
N VAL A 25 1.75 -2.10 13.26
CA VAL A 25 1.85 -0.83 12.55
C VAL A 25 0.52 -0.59 11.86
N ASN A 26 -0.09 0.57 12.09
CA ASN A 26 -1.21 1.07 11.31
C ASN A 26 -0.67 2.08 10.31
N ILE A 27 -0.83 1.83 9.01
CA ILE A 27 -0.40 2.78 7.98
C ILE A 27 -1.33 3.99 7.92
N LYS A 28 -2.64 3.80 8.09
CA LYS A 28 -3.64 4.86 7.95
C LYS A 28 -3.47 5.96 8.99
N GLU A 29 -3.20 5.55 10.23
CA GLU A 29 -2.96 6.48 11.34
C GLU A 29 -1.47 6.78 11.56
N GLU A 30 -0.58 6.17 10.77
CA GLU A 30 0.88 6.23 10.95
C GLU A 30 1.31 5.91 12.41
N THR A 31 0.67 4.91 13.02
CA THR A 31 0.94 4.49 14.41
C THR A 31 1.71 3.19 14.49
N CYS A 32 2.49 3.01 15.56
CA CYS A 32 3.20 1.77 15.83
C CYS A 32 3.24 1.44 17.31
N THR A 33 3.09 0.16 17.67
CA THR A 33 3.17 -0.30 19.06
C THR A 33 4.60 -0.49 19.58
N CYS A 34 5.62 -0.11 18.81
CA CYS A 34 7.00 -0.25 19.28
C CYS A 34 7.35 0.79 20.35
N PRO A 35 8.21 0.46 21.32
CA PRO A 35 8.66 1.40 22.35
C PRO A 35 9.23 2.70 21.77
N ASP A 36 9.98 2.61 20.67
CA ASP A 36 10.57 3.77 20.02
C ASP A 36 9.51 4.80 19.57
N TYR A 37 8.38 4.32 19.05
CA TYR A 37 7.28 5.18 18.65
C TYR A 37 6.59 5.78 19.88
N ILE A 38 6.23 4.94 20.85
CA ILE A 38 5.48 5.34 22.05
C ILE A 38 6.25 6.39 22.87
N PHE A 39 7.55 6.19 23.08
CA PHE A 39 8.34 7.03 23.97
C PHE A 39 9.07 8.18 23.26
N ARG A 40 9.43 8.03 21.97
CA ARG A 40 10.24 9.02 21.25
C ARG A 40 9.50 9.65 20.08
N ALA A 41 9.11 8.84 19.10
CA ALA A 41 8.62 9.36 17.81
C ALA A 41 7.29 10.11 17.95
N ARG A 42 6.33 9.57 18.72
CA ARG A 42 5.01 10.18 18.95
C ARG A 42 5.08 11.59 19.55
N LYS A 43 6.00 11.83 20.49
CA LYS A 43 6.17 13.15 21.13
C LYS A 43 6.84 14.19 20.24
N ARG A 44 7.59 13.74 19.23
CA ARG A 44 8.35 14.62 18.32
C ARG A 44 7.69 14.78 16.95
N GLY A 45 6.50 14.21 16.74
CA GLY A 45 5.85 14.16 15.42
C GLY A 45 6.64 13.33 14.40
N GLY A 46 7.50 12.41 14.86
CA GLY A 46 8.34 11.58 13.99
C GLY A 46 7.74 10.20 13.72
N VAL A 47 8.27 9.53 12.70
CA VAL A 47 7.94 8.14 12.38
C VAL A 47 9.01 7.18 12.88
N CYS A 48 8.60 6.04 13.42
CA CYS A 48 9.57 5.01 13.84
C CYS A 48 10.06 4.21 12.63
N LYS A 49 11.18 3.50 12.81
CA LYS A 49 11.76 2.63 11.75
C LYS A 49 10.78 1.59 11.20
N HIS A 50 9.83 1.11 12.03
CA HIS A 50 8.85 0.12 11.60
C HIS A 50 7.83 0.72 10.63
N ILE A 51 7.32 1.92 10.94
CA ILE A 51 6.41 2.67 10.05
C ILE A 51 7.11 2.93 8.72
N ARG A 52 8.34 3.47 8.75
CA ARG A 52 9.11 3.74 7.53
C ARG A 52 9.32 2.49 6.67
N ALA A 53 9.67 1.36 7.29
CA ALA A 53 9.86 0.10 6.57
C ALA A 53 8.56 -0.43 5.95
N VAL A 54 7.43 -0.27 6.65
CA VAL A 54 6.11 -0.66 6.13
C VAL A 54 5.70 0.25 4.98
N ILE A 55 5.86 1.57 5.10
CA ILE A 55 5.57 2.54 4.04
C ILE A 55 6.40 2.24 2.79
N GLU A 56 7.70 1.96 2.94
CA GLU A 56 8.54 1.64 1.79
C GLU A 56 8.10 0.34 1.10
N LYS A 57 7.76 -0.69 1.88
CA LYS A 57 7.22 -1.94 1.34
C LYS A 57 5.88 -1.74 0.65
N PHE A 58 4.99 -0.93 1.23
CA PHE A 58 3.69 -0.61 0.66
C PHE A 58 3.83 0.18 -0.65
N ARG A 59 4.70 1.20 -0.69
CA ARG A 59 5.01 1.94 -1.92
C ARG A 59 5.53 1.02 -3.02
N LYS A 60 6.50 0.15 -2.72
CA LYS A 60 7.02 -0.83 -3.68
C LYS A 60 5.93 -1.78 -4.21
N LYS A 61 5.04 -2.27 -3.33
CA LYS A 61 3.90 -3.11 -3.73
C LYS A 61 2.97 -2.33 -4.65
N ASN A 62 2.64 -1.09 -4.31
CA ASN A 62 1.75 -0.24 -5.11
C ASN A 62 2.33 0.06 -6.48
N THR A 63 3.62 0.43 -6.57
CA THR A 63 4.30 0.61 -7.87
C THR A 63 4.19 -0.64 -8.74
N SER A 64 4.49 -1.81 -8.19
CA SER A 64 4.36 -3.07 -8.95
C SER A 64 2.91 -3.38 -9.34
N ASN A 65 1.93 -3.06 -8.49
CA ASN A 65 0.51 -3.22 -8.81
C ASN A 65 0.06 -2.25 -9.91
N PHE A 66 0.49 -0.99 -9.87
CA PHE A 66 0.21 -0.02 -10.93
C PHE A 66 0.74 -0.51 -12.28
N GLU A 67 1.97 -1.02 -12.32
CA GLU A 67 2.56 -1.59 -13.54
C GLU A 67 1.75 -2.78 -14.06
N LYS A 68 1.27 -3.66 -13.17
CA LYS A 68 0.42 -4.80 -13.55
C LYS A 68 -0.93 -4.35 -14.11
N ILE A 69 -1.59 -3.38 -13.48
CA ILE A 69 -2.87 -2.85 -13.98
C ILE A 69 -2.67 -2.24 -15.37
N LYS A 70 -1.64 -1.40 -15.54
CA LYS A 70 -1.32 -0.81 -16.85
C LYS A 70 -1.01 -1.89 -17.89
N ALA A 71 -0.20 -2.90 -17.55
CA ALA A 71 0.12 -4.00 -18.46
C ALA A 71 -1.14 -4.79 -18.86
N ALA A 72 -2.02 -5.10 -17.92
CA ALA A 72 -3.27 -5.78 -18.18
C ALA A 72 -4.17 -4.95 -19.12
N ILE A 73 -4.32 -3.65 -18.87
CA ILE A 73 -5.12 -2.77 -19.73
C ILE A 73 -4.49 -2.64 -21.12
N LYS A 74 -3.15 -2.57 -21.24
CA LYS A 74 -2.49 -2.56 -22.56
C LYS A 74 -2.72 -3.84 -23.34
N GLU A 75 -2.71 -5.00 -22.67
CA GLU A 75 -2.89 -6.30 -23.33
C GLU A 75 -4.34 -6.52 -23.79
N HIS A 76 -5.32 -6.11 -22.98
CA HIS A 76 -6.74 -6.31 -23.26
C HIS A 76 -7.43 -5.11 -23.93
N GLY A 77 -6.78 -3.95 -24.00
CA GLY A 77 -7.33 -2.67 -24.45
C GLY A 77 -8.26 -2.00 -23.44
N GLU A 78 -9.24 -2.76 -22.93
CA GLU A 78 -10.19 -2.34 -21.91
C GLU A 78 -10.41 -3.46 -20.88
N ILE A 79 -10.51 -3.09 -19.59
CA ILE A 79 -10.79 -4.05 -18.51
C ILE A 79 -11.92 -3.52 -17.63
N ASP A 80 -12.88 -4.38 -17.28
CA ASP A 80 -13.93 -4.06 -16.32
C ASP A 80 -13.35 -3.69 -14.95
N THR A 81 -13.75 -2.53 -14.42
CA THR A 81 -13.31 -2.02 -13.12
C THR A 81 -13.63 -3.04 -12.01
N ALA A 82 -14.79 -3.69 -12.09
CA ALA A 82 -15.21 -4.73 -11.14
C ALA A 82 -14.29 -5.97 -11.12
N LYS A 83 -13.60 -6.27 -12.23
CA LYS A 83 -12.62 -7.36 -12.28
C LYS A 83 -11.34 -6.94 -11.56
N LEU A 84 -10.89 -5.71 -11.78
CA LEU A 84 -9.69 -5.18 -11.14
C LEU A 84 -9.88 -4.99 -9.63
N LEU A 85 -11.05 -4.55 -9.18
CA LEU A 85 -11.37 -4.42 -7.76
C LEU A 85 -11.35 -5.74 -6.98
N LYS A 86 -11.43 -6.89 -7.66
CA LYS A 86 -11.27 -8.21 -7.02
C LYS A 86 -9.80 -8.56 -6.75
N GLU A 87 -8.88 -8.01 -7.55
CA GLU A 87 -7.45 -8.33 -7.49
C GLU A 87 -6.62 -7.19 -6.87
N PHE A 88 -7.12 -5.97 -6.92
CA PHE A 88 -6.43 -4.75 -6.52
C PHE A 88 -7.31 -3.88 -5.62
N ASP A 89 -6.65 -3.14 -4.73
CA ASP A 89 -7.29 -2.19 -3.83
C ASP A 89 -7.93 -1.03 -4.62
N GLU A 90 -9.14 -0.61 -4.24
CA GLU A 90 -9.90 0.49 -4.88
C GLU A 90 -9.09 1.80 -4.90
N ASP A 91 -8.42 2.11 -3.79
CA ASP A 91 -7.50 3.26 -3.64
C ASP A 91 -6.39 3.31 -4.71
N LEU A 92 -5.96 2.16 -5.26
CA LEU A 92 -4.98 2.11 -6.35
C LEU A 92 -5.62 2.50 -7.67
N ILE A 93 -6.81 1.99 -7.95
CA ILE A 93 -7.52 2.29 -9.20
C ILE A 93 -7.86 3.78 -9.25
N ASP A 94 -8.40 4.33 -8.16
CA ASP A 94 -8.73 5.76 -8.05
C ASP A 94 -7.49 6.64 -8.28
N LYS A 95 -6.32 6.23 -7.75
CA LYS A 95 -5.07 6.96 -8.00
C LYS A 95 -4.66 6.98 -9.46
N LEU A 96 -4.84 5.88 -10.20
CA LEU A 96 -4.53 5.86 -11.64
C LEU A 96 -5.42 6.84 -12.41
N ILE A 97 -6.71 6.88 -12.05
CA ILE A 97 -7.67 7.79 -12.67
C ILE A 97 -7.33 9.25 -12.34
N GLN A 98 -7.05 9.55 -11.06
CA GLN A 98 -6.65 10.89 -10.62
C GLN A 98 -5.33 11.38 -11.25
N GLN A 99 -4.39 10.47 -11.50
CA GLN A 99 -3.13 10.79 -12.18
C GLN A 99 -3.28 10.94 -13.70
N GLY A 100 -4.47 10.65 -14.26
CA GLY A 100 -4.73 10.72 -15.70
C GLY A 100 -4.08 9.61 -16.51
N GLU A 101 -3.64 8.53 -15.85
CA GLU A 101 -2.96 7.39 -16.48
C GLU A 101 -3.95 6.44 -17.16
N VAL A 102 -5.15 6.36 -16.61
CA VAL A 102 -6.28 5.59 -17.14
C VAL A 102 -7.54 6.43 -17.02
N ILE A 103 -8.53 6.12 -17.84
CA ILE A 103 -9.87 6.66 -17.71
C ILE A 103 -10.89 5.55 -17.53
N GLU A 104 -11.85 5.81 -16.65
CA GLU A 104 -13.02 4.98 -16.53
C GLU A 104 -14.11 5.47 -17.48
N TYR A 105 -14.63 4.56 -18.30
CA TYR A 105 -15.77 4.82 -19.17
C TYR A 105 -16.70 3.61 -19.14
N LYS A 106 -17.97 3.83 -18.74
CA LYS A 106 -18.99 2.78 -18.62
C LYS A 106 -18.56 1.57 -17.76
N GLY A 107 -17.86 1.81 -16.66
CA GLY A 107 -17.40 0.75 -15.75
C GLY A 107 -16.20 -0.05 -16.25
N LYS A 108 -15.49 0.48 -17.24
CA LYS A 108 -14.27 -0.11 -17.80
C LYS A 108 -13.13 0.89 -17.77
N LEU A 109 -11.95 0.41 -17.41
CA LEU A 109 -10.70 1.17 -17.48
C LEU A 109 -10.03 0.96 -18.83
N ARG A 110 -9.56 2.07 -19.41
CA ARG A 110 -8.67 2.09 -20.59
C ARG A 110 -7.56 3.10 -20.37
N ILE A 111 -6.40 2.90 -20.98
CA ILE A 111 -5.30 3.86 -20.92
C ILE A 111 -5.66 5.07 -21.78
N LEU A 112 -5.34 6.26 -21.26
CA LEU A 112 -5.41 7.49 -22.04
C LEU A 112 -4.08 7.61 -22.81
N GLU A 113 -4.06 7.18 -24.07
CA GLU A 113 -2.96 7.51 -25.01
C GLU A 113 -3.06 8.95 -25.49
#